data_AF-A0A846U356-F1
#
_entry.id   AF-A0A846U356-F1
#
_cell.length_a   1.000
_cell.length_b   1.000
_cell.length_c   1.000
_cell.angle_alpha   90.00
_cell.angle_beta   90.00
_cell.angle_gamma   90.00
#
_symmetry.space_group_name_H-M   'P 1'
#
loop_
_entity.id
_entity.type
_entity.pdbx_description
1 polymer ?
#
loop_
_entity_poly.entity_id
_entity_poly.type
_entity_poly.pdbx_seq_one_letter_code
_entity_poly.pdbx_strand_id
1 'polypeptide(L)' 'MAARSKGKADLRFARPLASQMNAGNVDMVKAAWNDEFTNELKMFPNGRYDDQVDGASRAFNGLLQPAAGIFA' A
#
# COMPACT_ATOMS: atom_id res chain seq x y z
N MET A 1 -18.22 16.32 0.59
CA MET A 1 -17.07 15.45 0.29
C MET A 1 -16.98 15.30 -1.22
N ALA A 2 -15.93 15.82 -1.86
CA ALA A 2 -15.73 15.61 -3.30
C ALA A 2 -15.39 14.13 -3.54
N ALA A 3 -16.16 13.45 -4.40
CA ALA A 3 -15.85 12.09 -4.82
C ALA A 3 -14.53 12.10 -5.60
N ARG A 4 -13.47 11.55 -5.01
CA ARG A 4 -12.19 11.41 -5.68
C ARG A 4 -12.33 10.29 -6.71
N SER A 5 -12.15 10.61 -8.00
CA SER A 5 -11.99 9.60 -9.05
C SER A 5 -10.78 8.72 -8.71
N LYS A 6 -10.96 7.39 -8.59
CA LYS A 6 -9.87 6.45 -8.33
C LYS A 6 -9.06 6.29 -9.62
N GLY A 7 -7.86 6.86 -9.66
CA GLY A 7 -6.84 6.57 -10.66
C GLY A 7 -6.07 5.28 -10.31
N LYS A 8 -5.27 4.78 -11.26
CA LYS A 8 -4.36 3.65 -11.00
C LYS A 8 -3.38 3.99 -9.86
N ALA A 9 -3.01 3.00 -9.06
CA ALA A 9 -2.01 3.16 -8.00
C ALA A 9 -0.68 3.64 -8.59
N ASP A 10 -0.08 4.66 -7.99
CA ASP A 10 1.16 5.24 -8.48
C ASP A 10 2.35 4.38 -8.05
N LEU A 11 3.13 3.90 -9.03
CA LEU A 11 4.36 3.15 -8.81
C LEU A 11 5.31 3.85 -7.82
N ARG A 12 5.36 5.19 -7.84
CA ARG A 12 6.22 5.98 -6.95
C ARG A 12 5.84 5.79 -5.48
N PHE A 13 4.55 5.64 -5.18
CA PHE A 13 4.05 5.42 -3.82
C PHE A 13 4.15 3.96 -3.39
N ALA A 14 4.08 3.00 -4.31
CA ALA A 14 4.18 1.57 -4.01
C ALA A 14 5.62 1.09 -3.74
N ARG A 15 6.63 1.71 -4.37
CA ARG A 15 8.04 1.30 -4.28
C ARG A 15 8.61 1.26 -2.84
N PRO A 16 8.35 2.23 -1.95
CA PRO A 16 8.84 2.17 -0.57
C PRO A 16 8.35 0.93 0.19
N LEU A 17 7.05 0.62 0.11
CA LEU A 17 6.48 -0.57 0.74
C LEU A 17 7.08 -1.85 0.15
N ALA A 18 7.17 -1.94 -1.18
CA ALA A 18 7.76 -3.10 -1.85
C ALA A 18 9.23 -3.33 -1.45
N SER A 19 10.01 -2.26 -1.26
CA SER A 19 11.38 -2.36 -0.77
C SER A 19 11.46 -2.97 0.63
N GLN A 20 10.53 -2.62 1.53
CA GLN A 20 10.49 -3.19 2.88
C GLN A 20 10.04 -4.65 2.87
N MET A 21 9.07 -5.01 2.02
CA MET A 21 8.65 -6.39 1.82
C MET A 21 9.81 -7.26 1.33
N ASN A 22 10.55 -6.80 0.32
CA ASN A 22 11.70 -7.53 -0.22
C ASN A 22 12.86 -7.65 0.78
N ALA A 23 12.98 -6.70 1.72
CA ALA A 23 13.97 -6.73 2.79
C ALA A 23 13.55 -7.64 3.97
N GLY A 24 12.32 -8.18 3.97
CA GLY A 24 11.81 -8.99 5.08
C GLY A 24 11.35 -8.18 6.30
N ASN A 25 11.10 -6.88 6.13
CA ASN A 25 10.68 -5.98 7.22
C ASN A 25 9.15 -5.85 7.36
N VAL A 26 8.38 -6.67 6.64
CA VAL A 26 6.92 -6.60 6.60
C VAL A 26 6.33 -7.97 6.91
N ASP A 27 5.57 -8.03 8.00
CA ASP A 27 4.75 -9.18 8.35
C ASP A 27 3.27 -8.90 8.07
N MET A 28 2.54 -9.94 7.71
CA MET A 28 1.11 -9.88 7.42
C MET A 28 0.35 -10.68 8.48
N VAL A 29 -0.61 -10.04 9.15
CA VAL A 29 -1.52 -10.76 10.06
C VAL A 29 -2.30 -11.81 9.27
N LYS A 30 -2.51 -12.99 9.86
CA LYS A 30 -3.27 -14.07 9.22
C LYS A 30 -4.76 -13.74 9.23
N ALA A 31 -5.36 -13.69 8.05
CA ALA A 31 -6.78 -13.45 7.84
C ALA A 31 -7.23 -14.01 6.49
N ALA A 32 -8.53 -13.95 6.22
CA ALA A 32 -9.08 -14.44 4.95
C ALA A 32 -8.59 -13.62 3.74
N TRP A 33 -8.29 -12.33 3.92
CA TRP A 33 -7.92 -11.40 2.84
C TRP A 33 -6.48 -11.56 2.31
N ASN A 34 -5.65 -12.40 2.94
CA ASN A 34 -4.24 -12.55 2.58
C ASN A 34 -4.07 -13.09 1.15
N ASP A 35 -4.94 -14.00 0.71
CA ASP A 35 -4.85 -14.61 -0.61
C ASP A 35 -5.19 -13.59 -1.70
N GLU A 36 -6.26 -12.79 -1.52
CA GLU A 36 -6.60 -11.72 -2.44
C GLU A 36 -5.49 -10.66 -2.52
N PHE A 37 -4.96 -10.23 -1.37
CA PHE A 37 -3.93 -9.20 -1.33
C PHE A 37 -2.61 -9.67 -1.98
N THR A 38 -2.16 -10.88 -1.65
CA THR A 38 -0.91 -11.41 -2.25
C THR A 38 -1.05 -11.69 -3.73
N ASN A 39 -2.23 -12.09 -4.21
CA ASN A 39 -2.49 -12.22 -5.65
C ASN A 39 -2.47 -10.87 -6.35
N GLU A 40 -3.01 -9.81 -5.74
CA GLU A 40 -2.90 -8.45 -6.27
C GLU A 40 -1.43 -7.98 -6.34
N LEU A 41 -0.65 -8.21 -5.28
CA LEU A 41 0.79 -7.88 -5.24
C LEU A 41 1.58 -8.56 -6.37
N LYS A 42 1.29 -9.83 -6.67
CA LYS A 42 1.96 -10.58 -7.76
C LYS A 42 1.66 -10.02 -9.15
N MET A 43 0.45 -9.49 -9.34
CA MET A 43 -0.02 -9.00 -10.64
C MET A 43 0.31 -7.52 -10.86
N PHE A 44 0.56 -6.77 -9.79
CA PHE A 44 0.88 -5.35 -9.86
C PHE A 44 2.21 -5.10 -10.61
N PRO A 45 2.30 -4.10 -11.52
CA PRO A 45 1.30 -3.07 -11.84
C PRO A 45 0.34 -3.42 -12.98
N ASN A 46 0.45 -4.61 -13.54
CA ASN A 46 -0.28 -5.01 -14.75
C ASN A 46 -1.68 -5.58 -14.46
N GLY A 47 -2.00 -5.80 -13.18
CA GLY A 47 -3.28 -6.29 -12.71
C GLY A 47 -4.45 -5.36 -13.02
N ARG A 48 -5.64 -5.96 -13.13
CA ARG A 48 -6.90 -5.20 -13.27
C ARG A 48 -7.18 -4.34 -12.04
N TYR A 49 -6.93 -4.91 -10.86
CA TYR A 49 -7.16 -4.29 -9.55
C TYR A 49 -5.84 -3.82 -8.94
N ASP A 50 -5.94 -2.80 -8.10
CA ASP A 50 -4.81 -2.11 -7.45
C ASP A 50 -5.23 -1.34 -6.19
N ASP A 51 -6.47 -1.52 -5.70
CA ASP A 51 -7.02 -0.86 -4.52
C ASP A 51 -6.30 -1.28 -3.25
N GLN A 52 -6.00 -2.56 -3.09
CA GLN A 52 -5.31 -3.04 -1.90
C GLN A 52 -3.85 -2.56 -1.91
N VAL A 53 -3.20 -2.56 -3.09
CA VAL A 53 -1.86 -1.98 -3.26
C VAL A 53 -1.85 -0.47 -3.03
N ASP A 54 -2.83 0.28 -3.56
CA ASP A 54 -2.97 1.73 -3.34
C ASP A 54 -3.21 2.04 -1.85
N GLY A 55 -4.10 1.29 -1.19
CA GLY A 55 -4.39 1.44 0.23
C GLY A 55 -3.18 1.18 1.11
N ALA A 56 -2.52 0.04 0.92
CA ALA A 56 -1.36 -0.36 1.72
C ALA A 56 -0.17 0.59 1.51
N SER A 57 0.12 0.96 0.27
CA SER A 57 1.24 1.87 -0.04
C SER A 57 1.04 3.28 0.51
N ARG A 58 -0.18 3.81 0.43
CA ARG A 58 -0.52 5.11 1.05
C ARG A 58 -0.45 5.08 2.56
N ALA A 59 -0.98 4.02 3.19
CA ALA A 59 -0.90 3.85 4.63
C ALA A 59 0.58 3.81 5.08
N PHE A 60 1.41 3.02 4.40
CA PHE A 60 2.84 2.94 4.68
C PHE A 60 3.54 4.30 4.56
N ASN A 61 3.30 5.04 3.47
CA ASN A 61 3.89 6.36 3.28
C ASN A 61 3.38 7.39 4.30
N GLY A 62 2.16 7.21 4.81
CA GLY A 62 1.61 8.00 5.92
C GLY A 62 2.41 7.83 7.21
N LEU A 63 2.93 6.62 7.48
CA LEU A 63 3.77 6.34 8.65
C LEU A 63 5.17 6.96 8.55
N LEU A 64 5.66 7.22 7.33
CA LEU A 64 6.97 7.82 7.09
C LEU A 64 6.98 9.34 7.23
N GLN A 65 5.82 9.98 7.26
CA GLN A 65 5.73 11.42 7.49
C GLN A 65 6.07 11.72 8.96
N PRO A 66 6.72 12.85 9.25
CA PRO A 66 6.89 13.31 10.63
C PRO A 66 5.53 13.28 11.31
N ALA A 67 5.47 12.73 12.52
CA ALA A 67 4.23 12.76 13.29
C ALA A 67 3.75 14.21 13.36
N ALA A 68 2.60 14.50 12.76
CA ALA A 68 1.88 15.75 12.97
C ALA A 68 1.30 15.71 14.39
N GLY A 69 2.21 15.74 15.38
CA GLY A 69 1.85 15.85 16.77
C GLY A 69 1.37 17.27 17.02
N ILE A 70 0.29 17.39 17.78
CA ILE A 70 -0.15 18.63 18.45
C ILE A 70 0.91 19.22 19.41
N PHE A 71 2.07 18.56 19.54
CA PHE A 71 3.22 18.97 20.35
C PHE A 71 4.56 18.94 19.59
N ALA A 72 4.53 18.78 18.26
CA ALA A 72 5.72 18.84 17.41
C ALA A 72 5.99 20.27 16.93
#